data_AF-A0A9P2XF43-F1
#
_entry.id   AF-A0A9P2XF43-F1
#
_cell.length_a   1.000
_cell.length_b   1.000
_cell.length_c   1.000
_cell.angle_alpha   90.00
_cell.angle_beta   90.00
_cell.angle_gamma   90.00
#
_symmetry.space_group_name_H-M   'P 1'
#
loop_
_entity.id
_entity.type
_entity.pdbx_description
1 polymer ?
#
loop_
_entity_poly.entity_id
_entity_poly.type
_entity_poly.pdbx_seq_one_letter_code
_entity_poly.pdbx_strand_id
1 'polypeptide(L)' 'MVADTDKTIDAKVTFTDAAGNSSTVNDTQTYTLDTAAPSAPVIDPVNGTDPITGTAEPGSTVTVTYPNGDTATVVAGPDG' A
#
# COMPACT_ATOMS: atom_id res chain seq x y z
N MET A 1 7.33 -2.06 20.53
CA MET A 1 7.88 -1.13 19.51
C MET A 1 7.23 0.22 19.74
N VAL A 2 8.00 1.30 19.78
CA VAL A 2 7.47 2.67 19.87
C VAL A 2 7.20 3.13 18.45
N ALA A 3 6.01 3.70 18.18
CA ALA A 3 5.72 4.28 16.88
C ALA A 3 6.56 5.54 16.67
N ASP A 4 7.18 5.66 15.49
CA ASP A 4 7.73 6.93 15.04
C ASP A 4 6.57 7.93 14.91
N THR A 5 6.57 8.92 15.79
CA THR A 5 5.45 9.87 15.93
C THR A 5 5.62 11.05 14.98
N ASP A 6 6.86 11.40 14.64
CA ASP A 6 7.17 12.57 13.81
C ASP A 6 7.13 12.26 12.30
N LYS A 7 7.27 10.98 11.92
CA LYS A 7 7.26 10.52 10.51
C LYS A 7 8.31 11.22 9.66
N THR A 8 9.46 11.48 10.25
CA THR A 8 10.59 12.12 9.58
C THR A 8 11.83 11.24 9.61
N ILE A 9 12.60 11.32 8.55
CA ILE A 9 13.95 10.76 8.44
C ILE A 9 14.91 11.94 8.44
N ASP A 10 15.72 12.06 9.48
CA ASP A 10 16.76 13.07 9.60
C ASP A 10 18.12 12.52 9.16
N ALA A 11 18.79 13.27 8.28
CA ALA A 11 20.16 13.01 7.87
C ALA A 11 21.07 14.15 8.34
N LYS A 12 22.23 13.79 8.90
CA LYS A 12 23.27 14.75 9.29
C LYS A 12 24.61 14.31 8.74
N VAL A 13 25.28 15.22 8.04
CA VAL A 13 26.63 14.99 7.50
C VAL A 13 27.55 16.08 8.03
N THR A 14 28.67 15.66 8.61
CA THR A 14 29.72 16.57 9.09
C THR A 14 30.98 16.35 8.26
N PHE A 15 31.48 17.43 7.67
CA PHE A 15 32.74 17.47 6.96
C PHE A 15 33.79 18.08 7.88
N THR A 16 35.00 17.52 7.91
CA THR A 16 36.13 18.08 8.67
C THR A 16 37.36 18.07 7.77
N ASP A 17 38.04 19.20 7.65
CA ASP A 17 39.28 19.30 6.88
C ASP A 17 40.52 18.89 7.70
N ALA A 18 41.68 18.80 7.04
CA ALA A 18 42.94 18.41 7.71
C ALA A 18 43.44 19.45 8.73
N ALA A 19 42.96 20.69 8.67
CA ALA A 19 43.25 21.74 9.65
C ALA A 19 42.32 21.69 10.87
N GLY A 20 41.30 20.82 10.84
CA GLY A 20 40.32 20.63 11.92
C GLY A 20 39.10 21.55 11.83
N ASN A 21 38.88 22.25 10.72
CA ASN A 21 37.65 23.02 10.54
C ASN A 21 36.51 22.08 10.16
N SER A 22 35.35 22.23 10.81
CA SER A 22 34.18 21.41 10.52
C SER A 22 32.98 22.22 10.04
N SER A 23 32.21 21.66 9.13
CA SER A 23 30.89 22.13 8.74
C SER A 23 29.88 20.98 8.81
N THR A 24 28.63 21.30 9.12
CA THR A 24 27.56 20.30 9.20
C THR A 24 26.40 20.72 8.32
N VAL A 25 25.88 19.75 7.59
CA VAL A 25 24.66 19.87 6.78
C VAL A 25 23.62 18.90 7.36
N ASN A 26 22.38 19.38 7.47
CA ASN A 26 21.25 18.57 7.90
C ASN A 26 20.22 18.55 6.76
N ASP A 27 19.52 17.43 6.61
CA ASP A 27 18.40 17.25 5.69
C ASP A 27 17.31 16.42 6.39
N THR A 28 16.04 16.70 6.09
CA THR A 28 14.90 16.04 6.73
C THR A 28 13.87 15.70 5.68
N GLN A 29 13.46 14.43 5.61
CA GLN A 29 12.44 13.95 4.69
C GLN A 29 11.26 13.35 5.45
N THR A 30 10.05 13.76 5.09
CA THR A 30 8.81 13.16 5.61
C THR A 30 8.46 11.86 4.88
N TYR A 31 7.78 10.96 5.58
CA TYR A 31 7.19 9.76 4.98
C TYR A 31 5.78 9.51 5.51
N THR A 32 5.03 8.63 4.83
CA THR A 32 3.75 8.12 5.29
C THR A 32 3.79 6.60 5.30
N LEU A 33 2.97 6.00 6.17
CA LEU A 33 2.75 4.57 6.17
C LEU A 33 1.27 4.32 5.92
N ASP A 34 0.98 3.62 4.83
CA ASP A 34 -0.35 3.07 4.60
C ASP A 34 -0.43 1.68 5.23
N THR A 35 -1.31 1.54 6.22
CA THR A 35 -1.60 0.27 6.89
C THR A 35 -3.05 -0.14 6.74
N ALA A 36 -3.85 0.63 6.01
CA ALA A 36 -5.23 0.29 5.77
C ALA A 36 -5.27 -0.93 4.85
N ALA A 37 -5.97 -1.98 5.29
CA ALA A 37 -6.30 -3.08 4.40
C ALA A 37 -7.37 -2.62 3.40
N PRO A 38 -7.37 -3.17 2.18
CA PRO A 38 -8.45 -2.88 1.24
C PRO A 38 -9.80 -3.30 1.80
N SER A 39 -10.87 -2.63 1.36
CA SER A 39 -12.23 -3.06 1.70
C SER A 39 -12.51 -4.45 1.11
N ALA A 40 -13.17 -5.32 1.88
CA ALA A 40 -13.54 -6.65 1.40
C ALA A 40 -14.48 -6.53 0.19
N PRO A 41 -14.26 -7.31 -0.88
CA PRO A 41 -15.15 -7.30 -2.03
C PRO A 41 -16.54 -7.85 -1.65
N VAL A 42 -17.58 -7.32 -2.27
CA VAL A 42 -18.94 -7.84 -2.15
C VAL A 42 -19.26 -8.62 -3.42
N ILE A 43 -19.80 -9.83 -3.28
CA ILE A 43 -20.25 -10.67 -4.39
C ILE A 43 -21.78 -10.74 -4.35
N ASP A 44 -22.41 -10.48 -5.50
CA ASP A 44 -23.85 -10.69 -5.66
C ASP A 44 -24.18 -12.19 -5.60
N PRO A 45 -25.39 -12.57 -5.15
CA PRO A 45 -25.77 -13.97 -5.01
C PRO A 45 -25.62 -14.75 -6.32
N VAL A 46 -24.92 -15.89 -6.26
CA VAL A 46 -24.78 -16.79 -7.41
C VAL A 46 -26.13 -17.47 -7.67
N ASN A 47 -26.76 -17.16 -8.79
CA ASN A 47 -28.07 -17.69 -9.17
C ASN A 47 -28.04 -18.72 -10.31
N GLY A 48 -26.84 -19.08 -10.79
CA GLY A 48 -26.63 -20.12 -11.80
C GLY A 48 -27.01 -19.75 -13.23
N THR A 49 -27.59 -18.56 -13.46
CA THR A 49 -27.99 -18.07 -14.79
C THR A 49 -27.28 -16.78 -15.18
N ASP A 50 -26.87 -15.97 -14.19
CA ASP A 50 -26.18 -14.70 -14.40
C ASP A 50 -24.67 -14.82 -14.10
N PRO A 51 -23.84 -13.97 -14.74
CA PRO A 51 -22.42 -13.86 -14.38
C PRO A 51 -22.25 -13.42 -12.92
N ILE A 52 -21.17 -13.88 -12.28
CA ILE A 52 -20.79 -13.45 -10.93
C ILE A 52 -20.39 -11.98 -11.01
N THR A 53 -21.11 -11.11 -10.29
CA THR A 53 -20.85 -9.68 -10.19
C THR A 53 -20.46 -9.29 -8.76
N GLY A 54 -19.77 -8.16 -8.64
CA GLY A 54 -19.30 -7.65 -7.36
C GLY A 54 -18.56 -6.34 -7.52
N THR A 55 -18.27 -5.68 -6.39
CA THR A 55 -17.46 -4.46 -6.34
C THR A 55 -16.26 -4.67 -5.41
N ALA A 56 -15.15 -4.00 -5.70
CA ALA A 56 -13.98 -3.98 -4.86
C ALA A 56 -13.32 -2.60 -4.87
N GLU A 57 -12.31 -2.40 -4.04
CA GLU A 57 -11.56 -1.15 -4.07
C GLU A 57 -10.73 -1.04 -5.36
N PRO A 58 -10.73 0.11 -6.05
CA PRO A 58 -9.98 0.31 -7.30
C PRO A 58 -8.52 -0.13 -7.18
N GLY A 59 -8.05 -0.91 -8.15
CA GLY A 59 -6.68 -1.45 -8.15
C GLY A 59 -6.47 -2.69 -7.26
N SER A 60 -7.46 -3.11 -6.47
CA SER A 60 -7.39 -4.38 -5.74
C SER A 60 -7.56 -5.57 -6.68
N THR A 61 -6.91 -6.68 -6.33
CA THR A 61 -7.06 -7.96 -7.05
C THR A 61 -8.17 -8.79 -6.42
N VAL A 62 -9.19 -9.14 -7.20
CA VAL A 62 -10.28 -10.03 -6.80
C VAL A 62 -10.01 -11.42 -7.37
N THR A 63 -10.06 -12.44 -6.51
CA THR A 63 -9.95 -13.85 -6.90
C THR A 63 -11.26 -14.57 -6.62
N VAL A 64 -11.87 -15.14 -7.64
CA VAL A 64 -13.07 -15.98 -7.53
C VAL A 64 -12.65 -17.44 -7.65
N THR A 65 -13.03 -18.27 -6.69
CA THR A 65 -12.82 -19.73 -6.72
C THR A 65 -14.14 -20.43 -7.00
N TYR A 66 -14.18 -21.22 -8.07
CA TYR A 66 -15.36 -21.99 -8.46
C TYR A 66 -15.44 -23.32 -7.69
N PRO A 67 -16.63 -23.95 -7.60
CA PRO A 67 -16.80 -25.22 -6.87
C PRO A 67 -15.95 -26.38 -7.39
N ASN A 68 -15.51 -26.34 -8.65
CA ASN A 68 -14.62 -27.33 -9.24
C ASN A 68 -13.13 -27.08 -8.91
N GLY A 69 -12.82 -26.01 -8.18
CA GLY A 69 -11.47 -25.62 -7.79
C GLY A 69 -10.76 -24.67 -8.77
N ASP A 70 -11.37 -24.35 -9.92
CA ASP A 70 -10.80 -23.37 -10.85
C ASP A 70 -10.88 -21.96 -10.26
N THR A 71 -9.98 -21.08 -10.71
CA THR A 71 -9.93 -19.69 -10.26
C THR A 71 -9.98 -18.70 -11.41
N ALA A 72 -10.69 -17.60 -11.24
CA ALA A 72 -10.62 -16.41 -12.09
C ALA A 72 -10.10 -15.21 -11.29
N THR A 73 -9.28 -14.39 -11.92
CA THR A 73 -8.68 -13.20 -11.29
C THR A 73 -8.95 -11.95 -12.11
N VAL A 74 -9.32 -10.87 -11.44
CA VAL A 74 -9.57 -9.56 -12.07
C VAL A 74 -9.04 -8.44 -11.19
N VAL A 75 -8.57 -7.36 -11.81
CA VAL A 75 -8.22 -6.12 -11.11
C VAL A 75 -9.41 -5.18 -11.18
N ALA A 76 -9.86 -4.68 -10.03
CA ALA A 76 -10.98 -3.76 -9.96
C ALA A 76 -10.66 -2.45 -10.69
N GLY A 77 -11.59 -2.00 -11.52
CA GLY A 77 -11.45 -0.78 -12.31
C GLY A 77 -11.53 0.49 -11.45
N PRO A 78 -11.34 1.68 -12.07
CA PRO A 78 -11.41 2.97 -11.37
C PRO A 78 -12.73 3.22 -10.64
N ASP A 79 -13.81 2.58 -11.10
CA ASP A 79 -15.16 2.76 -10.59
C ASP A 79 -15.54 1.76 -9.48
N GLY A 80 -14.66 0.79 -9.18
CA GLY A 80 -14.86 -0.26 -8.17
C GLY A 80 -15.64 -1.48 -8.65
#